data_AF-A0A2G2LVR1-F1
#
_entry.id   AF-A0A2G2LVR1-F1
#
_cell.length_a   1.000
_cell.length_b   1.000
_cell.length_c   1.000
_cell.angle_alpha   90.00
_cell.angle_beta   90.00
_cell.angle_gamma   90.00
#
_symmetry.space_group_name_H-M   'P 1'
#
loop_
_entity.id
_entity.type
_entity.pdbx_description
1 polymer ?
#
loop_
_entity_poly.entity_id
_entity_poly.type
_entity_poly.pdbx_seq_one_letter_code
_entity_poly.pdbx_strand_id
1 'polypeptide(L)'
;MAKISREQWDLARALFEAGKSLSVIVAETEIAKSTLSEKAKKHEWEKGLNEQLILDDVRVQLEKANLNDLQAKIHVKEVEKLLSNQMMVRTLSRANMSGIGEKLLSPEDMTINDHKIIQDTINTASLTLGVNQR
;
A
#
# COMPACT_ATOMS: atom_id res chain seq x y z
N MET A 1 31.08 -18.69 -13.73
CA MET A 1 30.35 -17.51 -13.24
C MET A 1 29.69 -17.90 -11.92
N ALA A 2 29.91 -17.13 -10.85
CA ALA A 2 29.19 -17.36 -9.60
C ALA A 2 27.68 -17.19 -9.85
N LYS A 3 26.87 -18.11 -9.33
CA LYS A 3 25.42 -18.06 -9.48
C LYS A 3 24.88 -16.95 -8.58
N ILE A 4 24.28 -15.92 -9.17
CA ILE A 4 23.63 -14.82 -8.43
C ILE A 4 22.58 -15.42 -7.49
N SER A 5 22.64 -15.07 -6.21
CA SER A 5 21.73 -15.58 -5.20
C SER A 5 20.32 -15.01 -5.36
N ARG A 6 19.32 -15.66 -4.73
CA ARG A 6 17.96 -15.14 -4.71
C ARG A 6 17.87 -13.81 -3.96
N GLU A 7 18.57 -13.70 -2.84
CA GLU A 7 18.62 -12.48 -2.03
C GLU A 7 19.20 -11.29 -2.80
N GLN A 8 20.24 -11.51 -3.62
CA GLN A 8 20.77 -10.46 -4.50
C GLN A 8 19.75 -10.00 -5.54
N TRP A 9 18.95 -10.93 -6.09
CA TRP A 9 17.88 -10.58 -7.01
C TRP A 9 16.73 -9.83 -6.34
N ASP A 10 16.35 -10.24 -5.14
CA ASP A 10 15.29 -9.60 -4.36
C ASP A 10 15.72 -8.17 -3.95
N LEU A 11 16.98 -8.00 -3.52
CA LEU A 11 17.57 -6.69 -3.24
C LEU A 11 17.62 -5.80 -4.49
N ALA A 12 18.10 -6.35 -5.61
CA ALA A 12 18.16 -5.61 -6.87
C ALA A 12 16.79 -5.11 -7.33
N ARG A 13 15.77 -5.95 -7.20
CA ARG A 13 14.39 -5.62 -7.52
C ARG A 13 13.87 -4.50 -6.61
N ALA A 14 14.05 -4.64 -5.29
CA ALA A 14 13.60 -3.63 -4.34
C ALA A 14 14.26 -2.26 -4.58
N LEU A 15 15.56 -2.22 -4.89
CA LEU A 15 16.27 -0.98 -5.21
C LEU A 15 15.79 -0.38 -6.54
N PHE A 16 15.44 -1.21 -7.53
CA PHE A 16 14.88 -0.76 -8.79
C PHE A 16 13.47 -0.16 -8.62
N GLU A 17 12.62 -0.83 -7.84
CA GLU A 17 11.29 -0.36 -7.45
C GLU A 17 11.38 0.92 -6.60
N ALA A 18 12.46 1.11 -5.85
CA ALA A 18 12.80 2.36 -5.14
C ALA A 18 13.38 3.47 -6.04
N GLY A 19 13.37 3.30 -7.37
CA GLY A 19 13.78 4.31 -8.34
C GLY A 19 15.30 4.46 -8.51
N LYS A 20 16.11 3.64 -7.84
CA LYS A 20 17.58 3.76 -7.90
C LYS A 20 18.12 3.54 -9.31
N SER A 21 19.23 4.21 -9.61
CA SER A 21 19.91 4.02 -10.89
C SER A 21 20.59 2.64 -10.95
N LEU A 22 20.72 2.08 -12.16
CA LEU A 22 21.42 0.80 -12.35
C LEU A 22 22.86 0.83 -11.81
N SER A 23 23.54 1.99 -11.82
CA SER A 23 24.88 2.13 -11.22
C SER A 23 24.87 1.88 -9.71
N VAL A 24 23.88 2.41 -9.00
CA VAL A 24 23.72 2.20 -7.55
C VAL A 24 23.39 0.74 -7.28
N ILE A 25 22.48 0.16 -8.06
CA ILE A 25 22.09 -1.26 -7.87
C ILE A 25 23.29 -2.19 -8.08
N VAL A 26 24.15 -1.92 -9.07
CA VAL A 26 25.38 -2.69 -9.29
C VAL A 26 26.31 -2.59 -8.09
N ALA A 27 26.47 -1.41 -7.49
CA ALA A 27 27.33 -1.23 -6.34
C ALA A 27 26.84 -2.01 -5.11
N GLU A 28 25.52 -2.11 -4.91
CA GLU A 28 24.91 -2.81 -3.77
C GLU A 28 24.79 -4.33 -3.97
N THR A 29 24.67 -4.80 -5.21
CA THR A 29 24.30 -6.20 -5.52
C THR A 29 25.39 -6.96 -6.26
N GLU A 30 26.40 -6.26 -6.80
CA GLU A 30 27.44 -6.76 -7.69
C GLU A 30 26.91 -7.38 -9.00
N ILE A 31 25.62 -7.20 -9.32
CA ILE A 31 25.04 -7.69 -10.57
C ILE A 31 25.33 -6.69 -11.68
N ALA A 32 25.85 -7.17 -12.81
CA ALA A 32 26.13 -6.35 -13.98
C ALA A 32 24.87 -5.63 -14.52
N LYS A 33 25.04 -4.39 -15.01
CA LYS A 33 23.95 -3.54 -15.55
C LYS A 33 23.13 -4.22 -16.64
N SER A 34 23.78 -4.92 -17.57
CA SER A 34 23.11 -5.64 -18.65
C SER A 34 22.20 -6.73 -18.11
N THR A 35 22.71 -7.53 -17.17
CA THR A 35 21.97 -8.61 -16.50
C THR A 35 20.78 -8.08 -15.70
N LEU A 36 20.94 -6.95 -15.00
CA LEU A 36 19.83 -6.26 -14.32
C LEU A 36 18.77 -5.79 -15.32
N SER A 37 19.18 -5.13 -16.41
CA SER A 37 18.24 -4.60 -17.40
C SER A 37 17.47 -5.70 -18.13
N GLU A 38 18.13 -6.81 -18.47
CA GLU A 38 17.47 -7.97 -19.08
C GLU A 38 16.48 -8.62 -18.12
N LYS A 39 16.88 -8.79 -16.86
CA LYS A 39 16.01 -9.37 -15.83
C LYS A 39 14.79 -8.49 -15.57
N ALA A 40 14.99 -7.17 -15.42
CA ALA A 40 13.92 -6.21 -15.20
C ALA A 40 12.90 -6.24 -16.34
N LYS A 41 13.37 -6.27 -17.60
CA LYS A 41 12.47 -6.40 -18.77
C LYS A 41 11.74 -7.74 -18.79
N LYS A 42 12.44 -8.85 -18.53
CA LYS A 42 11.85 -10.20 -18.56
C LYS A 42 10.78 -10.43 -17.49
N HIS A 43 10.92 -9.78 -16.34
CA HIS A 43 10.03 -9.92 -15.19
C HIS A 43 9.17 -8.68 -14.96
N GLU A 44 9.12 -7.77 -15.95
CA GLU A 44 8.29 -6.56 -15.94
C GLU A 44 8.43 -5.75 -14.65
N TRP A 45 9.66 -5.54 -14.20
CA TRP A 45 9.91 -4.72 -13.01
C TRP A 45 9.50 -3.27 -13.28
N GLU A 46 8.71 -2.72 -12.36
CA GLU A 46 8.27 -1.33 -12.40
C GLU A 46 9.28 -0.44 -11.70
N LYS A 47 9.93 0.46 -12.46
CA LYS A 47 10.90 1.38 -11.88
C LYS A 47 10.17 2.44 -11.07
N GLY A 48 10.61 2.69 -9.85
CA GLY A 48 10.08 3.76 -9.01
C GLY A 48 8.69 3.48 -8.43
N LEU A 49 8.24 2.22 -8.45
CA LEU A 49 6.97 1.75 -7.87
C LEU A 49 6.69 2.33 -6.47
N ASN A 50 7.70 2.44 -5.59
CA ASN A 50 7.56 3.02 -4.26
C ASN A 50 8.41 4.28 -4.03
N GLU A 51 8.94 4.89 -5.09
CA GLU A 51 9.78 6.09 -5.00
C GLU A 51 9.03 7.27 -4.36
N GLN A 52 7.78 7.53 -4.78
CA GLN A 52 6.97 8.59 -4.18
C GLN A 52 6.69 8.32 -2.70
N LEU A 53 6.42 7.06 -2.32
CA LEU A 53 6.19 6.70 -0.92
C LEU A 53 7.42 6.97 -0.06
N ILE A 54 8.62 6.72 -0.57
CA ILE A 54 9.89 7.04 0.12
C ILE A 54 10.01 8.56 0.31
N LEU A 55 9.73 9.35 -0.73
CA LEU A 55 9.80 10.81 -0.65
C LEU A 55 8.77 11.38 0.35
N ASP A 56 7.56 10.85 0.35
CA ASP A 56 6.50 11.24 1.28
C ASP A 56 6.87 10.90 2.73
N ASP A 57 7.48 9.74 2.97
CA ASP A 57 7.92 9.35 4.31
C ASP A 57 9.05 10.27 4.82
N VAL A 58 10.02 10.61 3.97
CA VAL A 58 11.06 11.60 4.30
C VAL A 58 10.44 12.95 4.66
N ARG A 59 9.47 13.44 3.86
CA ARG A 59 8.75 14.68 4.14
C ARG A 59 8.04 14.62 5.50
N VAL A 60 7.31 13.54 5.78
CA VAL A 60 6.59 13.35 7.06
C VAL A 60 7.57 13.30 8.23
N GLN A 61 8.72 12.63 8.10
CA GLN A 61 9.73 12.60 9.15
C GLN A 61 10.30 13.99 9.46
N LEU A 62 10.58 14.80 8.44
CA LEU A 62 11.03 16.19 8.60
C LEU A 62 9.97 17.06 9.29
N GLU A 63 8.70 16.92 8.92
CA GLU A 63 7.61 17.65 9.56
C GLU A 63 7.44 17.24 11.03
N LYS A 64 7.54 15.94 11.32
CA LYS A 64 7.46 15.42 12.70
C LYS A 64 8.59 15.90 13.59
N ALA A 65 9.79 16.12 13.05
CA ALA A 65 10.92 16.66 13.80
C ALA A 65 10.68 18.09 14.33
N ASN A 66 9.74 18.83 13.74
CA ASN A 66 9.37 20.18 14.16
C ASN A 66 8.24 20.22 15.20
N LEU A 67 7.63 19.07 15.54
CA LEU A 67 6.56 19.00 16.52
C LEU A 67 7.12 18.97 17.94
N ASN A 68 6.39 19.56 18.89
CA ASN A 68 6.65 19.32 20.31
C ASN A 68 6.15 17.94 20.74
N ASP A 69 6.58 17.48 21.92
CA ASP A 69 6.25 16.15 22.44
C ASP A 69 4.74 15.85 22.50
N LEU A 70 3.92 16.83 22.88
CA LEU A 70 2.47 16.63 22.95
C LEU A 70 1.86 16.52 21.56
N GLN A 71 2.27 17.38 20.63
CA GLN A 71 1.83 17.33 19.23
C GLN A 71 2.23 16.01 18.57
N ALA A 72 3.46 15.53 18.79
CA ALA A 72 3.94 14.27 18.26
C ALA A 72 3.13 13.08 18.81
N LYS A 73 2.83 13.06 20.11
CA LYS A 73 1.98 12.03 20.74
C LYS A 73 0.56 12.01 20.17
N ILE A 74 -0.06 13.18 20.03
CA ILE A 74 -1.40 13.30 19.44
C ILE A 74 -1.38 12.86 17.98
N HIS A 75 -0.39 13.29 17.21
CA HIS A 75 -0.24 12.91 15.80
C HIS A 75 -0.17 11.39 15.62
N VAL A 76 0.67 10.69 16.39
CA VAL A 76 0.77 9.22 16.33
C VAL A 76 -0.58 8.57 16.64
N LYS A 77 -1.25 9.00 17.72
CA LYS A 77 -2.56 8.46 18.11
C LYS A 77 -3.62 8.66 17.02
N GLU A 78 -3.70 9.85 16.42
CA GLU A 78 -4.69 10.11 15.37
C GLU A 78 -4.36 9.38 14.06
N VAL A 79 -3.09 9.23 13.70
CA VAL A 79 -2.67 8.40 12.55
C VAL A 79 -3.07 6.94 12.75
N GLU A 80 -2.79 6.36 13.92
CA GLU A 80 -3.17 4.98 14.25
C GLU A 80 -4.68 4.77 14.20
N LYS A 81 -5.45 5.71 14.78
CA LYS A 81 -6.91 5.70 14.76
C LYS A 81 -7.44 5.75 13.33
N LEU A 82 -6.96 6.68 12.51
CA LEU A 82 -7.40 6.84 11.13
C LEU A 82 -7.04 5.62 10.28
N LEU A 83 -5.84 5.04 10.47
CA LEU A 83 -5.43 3.81 9.80
C LEU A 83 -6.36 2.64 10.15
N SER A 84 -6.67 2.47 11.45
CA SER A 84 -7.59 1.44 11.92
C SER A 84 -9.00 1.61 11.30
N ASN A 85 -9.51 2.85 11.29
CA ASN A 85 -10.80 3.17 10.66
C ASN A 85 -10.81 2.83 9.16
N GLN A 86 -9.75 3.20 8.43
CA GLN A 86 -9.62 2.89 7.01
C GLN A 86 -9.59 1.38 6.75
N MET A 87 -8.85 0.63 7.56
CA MET A 87 -8.80 -0.83 7.46
C MET A 87 -10.18 -1.45 7.72
N MET A 88 -10.89 -1.00 8.76
CA MET A 88 -12.24 -1.46 9.07
C MET A 88 -13.20 -1.21 7.90
N VAL A 89 -13.25 0.01 7.39
CA VAL A 89 -14.12 0.37 6.25
C VAL A 89 -13.81 -0.47 5.02
N ARG A 90 -12.52 -0.68 4.70
CA ARG A 90 -12.11 -1.54 3.58
C ARG A 90 -12.54 -2.99 3.78
N THR A 91 -12.37 -3.54 4.98
CA THR A 91 -12.75 -4.92 5.31
C THR A 91 -14.27 -5.11 5.19
N LEU A 92 -15.06 -4.21 5.78
CA LEU A 92 -16.52 -4.26 5.70
C LEU A 92 -17.01 -4.11 4.26
N SER A 93 -16.41 -3.19 3.49
CA SER A 93 -16.76 -2.99 2.07
C SER A 93 -16.48 -4.24 1.25
N ARG A 94 -15.32 -4.89 1.44
CA ARG A 94 -14.98 -6.14 0.75
C ARG A 94 -15.95 -7.27 1.12
N ALA A 95 -16.27 -7.43 2.40
CA ALA A 95 -17.22 -8.44 2.85
C ALA A 95 -18.61 -8.23 2.23
N ASN A 96 -19.11 -6.98 2.24
CA ASN A 96 -20.38 -6.63 1.63
C ASN A 96 -20.40 -6.92 0.12
N MET A 97 -19.33 -6.54 -0.61
CA MET A 97 -19.20 -6.78 -2.04
C MET A 97 -19.10 -8.27 -2.40
N SER A 98 -18.41 -9.07 -1.58
CA SER A 98 -18.37 -10.53 -1.75
C SER A 98 -19.77 -11.13 -1.62
N GLY A 99 -20.51 -10.72 -0.59
CA GLY A 99 -21.90 -11.16 -0.39
C GLY A 99 -22.83 -10.77 -1.55
N ILE A 100 -22.68 -9.57 -2.11
CA ILE A 100 -23.40 -9.18 -3.34
C ILE A 100 -23.07 -10.12 -4.51
N GLY A 101 -21.78 -10.44 -4.70
CA GLY A 101 -21.32 -11.35 -5.75
C GLY A 101 -21.92 -12.75 -5.61
N GLU A 102 -21.92 -13.29 -4.40
CA GLU A 102 -22.56 -14.57 -4.07
C GLU A 102 -24.08 -14.51 -4.33
N LYS A 103 -24.73 -13.39 -3.97
CA LYS A 103 -26.17 -13.22 -4.18
C LYS A 103 -26.59 -13.20 -5.65
N LEU A 104 -25.77 -12.61 -6.52
CA LEU A 104 -25.99 -12.64 -7.96
C LEU A 104 -25.93 -14.06 -8.52
N LEU A 105 -25.24 -14.97 -7.83
CA LEU A 105 -25.07 -16.37 -8.23
C LEU A 105 -26.04 -17.32 -7.49
N SER A 106 -26.53 -16.96 -6.30
CA SER A 106 -27.49 -17.75 -5.50
C SER A 106 -28.34 -16.88 -4.54
N PRO A 107 -29.68 -16.83 -4.71
CA PRO A 107 -30.53 -15.87 -4.01
C PRO A 107 -31.12 -16.28 -2.64
N GLU A 108 -30.48 -17.13 -1.83
CA GLU A 108 -31.18 -17.74 -0.67
C GLU A 108 -31.04 -17.02 0.69
N ASP A 109 -29.96 -16.26 0.95
CA ASP A 109 -29.71 -15.68 2.31
C ASP A 109 -30.15 -14.21 2.50
N MET A 110 -29.29 -13.23 2.20
CA MET A 110 -29.59 -11.79 2.30
C MET A 110 -30.09 -11.20 0.99
N THR A 111 -30.98 -10.23 0.98
CA THR A 111 -31.44 -9.59 -0.27
C THR A 111 -30.44 -8.54 -0.78
N ILE A 112 -30.52 -8.21 -2.08
CA ILE A 112 -29.76 -7.09 -2.65
C ILE A 112 -30.06 -5.77 -1.90
N ASN A 113 -31.29 -5.62 -1.39
CA ASN A 113 -31.67 -4.44 -0.63
C ASN A 113 -30.96 -4.37 0.74
N ASP A 114 -30.73 -5.50 1.41
CA ASP A 114 -29.99 -5.54 2.68
C ASP A 114 -28.52 -5.13 2.48
N HIS A 115 -27.89 -5.59 1.39
CA HIS A 115 -26.55 -5.16 1.01
C HIS A 115 -26.45 -3.67 0.69
N LYS A 116 -27.50 -3.10 0.08
CA LYS A 116 -27.57 -1.65 -0.14
C LYS A 116 -27.63 -0.88 1.18
N ILE A 117 -28.46 -1.31 2.13
CA ILE A 117 -28.54 -0.70 3.47
C ILE A 117 -27.20 -0.78 4.19
N ILE A 118 -26.52 -1.92 4.11
CA ILE A 118 -25.16 -2.10 4.67
C ILE A 118 -24.16 -1.17 3.99
N GLN A 119 -24.21 -1.04 2.66
CA GLN A 119 -23.33 -0.14 1.93
C GLN A 119 -23.54 1.32 2.34
N ASP A 120 -24.79 1.75 2.48
CA ASP A 120 -25.13 3.10 2.93
C ASP A 120 -24.67 3.35 4.38
N THR A 121 -24.77 2.32 5.23
CA THR A 121 -24.26 2.35 6.61
C THR A 121 -22.74 2.46 6.64
N ILE A 122 -22.02 1.66 5.82
CA ILE A 122 -20.56 1.73 5.68
C ILE A 122 -20.14 3.10 5.17
N ASN A 123 -20.84 3.66 4.18
CA ASN A 123 -20.57 4.99 3.65
C ASN A 123 -20.75 6.07 4.73
N THR A 124 -21.83 5.98 5.53
CA THR A 124 -22.07 6.90 6.64
C THR A 124 -21.00 6.76 7.72
N ALA A 125 -20.62 5.54 8.09
CA ALA A 125 -19.54 5.28 9.04
C ALA A 125 -18.20 5.82 8.53
N SER A 126 -17.90 5.67 7.23
CA SER A 126 -16.69 6.21 6.61
C SER A 126 -16.58 7.73 6.74
N LEU A 127 -17.68 8.45 6.56
CA LEU A 127 -17.74 9.91 6.77
C LEU A 127 -17.54 10.26 8.25
N THR A 128 -18.26 9.60 9.16
CA THR A 128 -18.19 9.85 10.60
C THR A 128 -16.80 9.55 11.17
N LEU A 129 -16.14 8.51 10.67
CA LEU A 129 -14.81 8.09 11.10
C LEU A 129 -13.66 8.90 10.45
N GLY A 130 -13.98 9.86 9.58
CA GLY A 130 -13.01 10.70 8.89
C GLY A 130 -12.19 9.97 7.82
N VAL A 131 -12.70 8.84 7.30
CA VAL A 131 -12.03 8.05 6.25
C VAL A 131 -12.23 8.70 4.88
N ASN A 132 -13.43 9.21 4.60
CA ASN A 132 -13.75 9.98 3.41
C ASN A 132 -14.14 11.40 3.79
N GLN A 133 -13.66 12.40 3.05
CA GLN A 133 -14.14 13.77 3.12
C GLN A 133 -15.05 14.02 1.91
N ARG A 134 -16.24 14.59 2.14
CA ARG A 134 -17.19 14.96 1.07
C ARG A 134 -16.71 16.18 0.31
#